data_AF-A0A7V0V9M3-F1
#
_entry.id   AF-A0A7V0V9M3-F1
#
_cell.length_a   1.000
_cell.length_b   1.000
_cell.length_c   1.000
_cell.angle_alpha   90.00
_cell.angle_beta   90.00
_cell.angle_gamma   90.00
#
_symmetry.space_group_name_H-M   'P 1'
#
loop_
_entity.id
_entity.type
_entity.pdbx_description
1 polymer ?
#
loop_
_entity_poly.entity_id
_entity_poly.type
_entity_poly.pdbx_seq_one_letter_code
_entity_poly.pdbx_strand_id
1 'polypeptide(L)'
;YATLQFNKPSLPEAIEAFTRNNVTNIVILPLFLVNGNHMREDIPGIIKDELVKYPSVNIRLLDHIGDDGRITDILADKIMSSLSDNGFTNDVKITDPDEIEKESFRIIEAAVDFSGMSSSKEAVVKRMIHASGDLSLAGLVYVSDGAIDAGIRAIRNSCRIITDVHMVATGINKELTGIFGNKVICKIDDPVIETKSKDKRKTRSAIAMRELSGKIGDAVVVIGNAPTALFELIDMISEGVKEPALVIGTPVGFVGAAEAKEALMKSSLSCISVKGTKGGSSIAVAAANAILKLATEDVGRVKGSGSRVLG
;
A
#
# COMPACT_ATOMS: atom_id res chain seq x y z
N TYR A 1 -17.46 23.67 -25.29
CA TYR A 1 -17.75 25.03 -24.77
C TYR A 1 -18.26 24.88 -23.35
N ALA A 2 -17.40 25.14 -22.35
CA ALA A 2 -17.65 24.76 -20.96
C ALA A 2 -18.41 25.86 -20.20
N THR A 3 -19.30 25.40 -19.34
CA THR A 3 -20.39 26.03 -18.59
C THR A 3 -19.98 26.97 -17.45
N LEU A 4 -18.76 27.51 -17.45
CA LEU A 4 -18.25 28.38 -16.37
C LEU A 4 -19.14 29.62 -16.13
N GLN A 5 -19.69 30.20 -17.20
CA GLN A 5 -20.57 31.37 -17.15
C GLN A 5 -22.00 31.06 -16.63
N PHE A 6 -22.37 29.79 -16.50
CA PHE A 6 -23.71 29.37 -16.09
C PHE A 6 -23.73 28.70 -14.70
N ASN A 7 -22.57 28.44 -14.10
CA ASN A 7 -22.49 27.91 -12.75
C ASN A 7 -22.81 29.00 -11.73
N LYS A 8 -23.73 28.67 -10.81
CA LYS A 8 -24.07 29.51 -9.66
C LYS A 8 -23.70 28.79 -8.36
N PRO A 9 -23.04 29.45 -7.40
CA PRO A 9 -22.49 30.80 -7.52
C PRO A 9 -21.34 30.87 -8.53
N SER A 10 -21.20 32.01 -9.20
CA SER A 10 -20.00 32.34 -9.96
C SER A 10 -18.81 32.51 -9.03
N LEU A 11 -17.59 32.48 -9.58
CA LEU A 11 -16.38 32.63 -8.77
C LEU A 11 -16.35 33.96 -7.97
N PRO A 12 -16.72 35.13 -8.53
CA PRO A 12 -16.84 36.37 -7.77
C PRO A 12 -17.88 36.29 -6.65
N GLU A 13 -19.07 35.74 -6.92
CA GLU A 13 -20.13 35.60 -5.92
C GLU A 13 -19.70 34.68 -4.76
N ALA A 14 -18.95 33.62 -5.06
CA ALA A 14 -18.41 32.72 -4.03
C ALA A 14 -17.33 33.42 -3.18
N ILE A 15 -16.39 34.15 -3.80
CA ILE A 15 -15.35 34.91 -3.09
C ILE A 15 -15.98 35.98 -2.18
N GLU A 16 -16.97 36.70 -2.69
CA GLU A 16 -17.71 37.70 -1.91
C GLU A 16 -18.41 37.03 -0.70
N ALA A 17 -19.11 35.91 -0.92
CA ALA A 17 -19.80 35.18 0.14
C ALA A 17 -18.83 34.69 1.23
N PHE A 18 -17.66 34.17 0.85
CA PHE A 18 -16.62 33.77 1.81
C PHE A 18 -16.07 34.97 2.59
N THR A 19 -15.84 36.09 1.90
CA THR A 19 -15.33 37.31 2.54
C THR A 19 -16.31 37.89 3.54
N ARG A 20 -17.62 37.90 3.22
CA ARG A 20 -18.69 38.30 4.17
C ARG A 20 -18.71 37.43 5.44
N ASN A 21 -18.20 36.21 5.36
CA ASN A 21 -18.07 35.27 6.48
C ASN A 21 -16.67 35.30 7.15
N ASN A 22 -15.87 36.34 6.92
CA ASN A 22 -14.52 36.52 7.48
C ASN A 22 -13.50 35.42 7.10
N VAL A 23 -13.70 34.74 5.96
CA VAL A 23 -12.70 33.81 5.43
C VAL A 23 -11.57 34.60 4.77
N THR A 24 -10.33 34.35 5.20
CA THR A 24 -9.13 35.05 4.71
C THR A 24 -8.24 34.19 3.82
N ASN A 25 -8.47 32.87 3.78
CA ASN A 25 -7.69 31.94 2.96
C ASN A 25 -8.65 31.10 2.12
N ILE A 26 -8.54 31.20 0.80
CA ILE A 26 -9.39 30.49 -0.16
C ILE A 26 -8.50 29.63 -1.05
N VAL A 27 -8.86 28.36 -1.21
CA VAL A 27 -8.22 27.44 -2.14
C VAL A 27 -9.19 27.13 -3.27
N ILE A 28 -8.78 27.35 -4.50
CA ILE A 28 -9.58 27.08 -5.70
C ILE A 28 -9.00 25.84 -6.39
N LEU A 29 -9.83 24.80 -6.51
CA LEU A 29 -9.52 23.59 -7.27
C LEU A 29 -10.41 23.51 -8.52
N PRO A 30 -9.86 23.74 -9.71
CA PRO A 30 -10.63 23.66 -10.94
C PRO A 30 -10.93 22.21 -11.35
N LEU A 31 -12.21 21.87 -11.51
CA LEU A 31 -12.67 20.54 -11.91
C LEU A 31 -12.65 20.35 -13.45
N PHE A 32 -11.50 20.61 -14.07
CA PHE A 32 -11.31 20.38 -15.51
C PHE A 32 -10.41 19.17 -15.76
N LEU A 33 -10.77 18.37 -16.77
CA LEU A 33 -9.97 17.25 -17.27
C LEU A 33 -8.91 17.68 -18.29
N VAL A 34 -9.12 18.82 -18.96
CA VAL A 34 -8.27 19.28 -20.06
C VAL A 34 -7.89 20.74 -19.83
N ASN A 35 -6.63 21.07 -20.13
CA ASN A 35 -6.08 22.40 -19.99
C ASN A 35 -6.53 23.34 -21.14
N GLY A 36 -7.73 23.90 -21.02
CA GLY A 36 -8.28 24.91 -21.94
C GLY A 36 -7.90 26.35 -21.57
N ASN A 37 -8.26 27.32 -22.43
CA ASN A 37 -8.00 28.76 -22.21
C ASN A 37 -8.53 29.28 -20.87
N HIS A 38 -9.61 28.69 -20.34
CA HIS A 38 -10.17 29.03 -19.04
C HIS A 38 -9.20 28.88 -17.85
N MET A 39 -8.30 27.89 -17.92
CA MET A 39 -7.30 27.64 -16.88
C MET A 39 -6.11 28.60 -16.98
N ARG A 40 -5.76 29.01 -18.20
CA ARG A 40 -4.59 29.84 -18.45
C ARG A 40 -4.86 31.33 -18.28
N GLU A 41 -6.07 31.78 -18.60
CA GLU A 41 -6.36 33.22 -18.70
C GLU A 41 -7.59 33.63 -17.86
N ASP A 42 -8.71 32.92 -17.98
CA ASP A 42 -9.97 33.42 -17.40
C ASP A 42 -10.02 33.33 -15.86
N ILE A 43 -9.75 32.16 -15.27
CA ILE A 43 -9.77 32.00 -13.80
C ILE A 43 -8.69 32.88 -13.14
N PRO A 44 -7.42 32.89 -13.61
CA PRO A 44 -6.41 33.80 -13.09
C PRO A 44 -6.82 35.28 -13.22
N GLY A 45 -7.45 35.66 -14.34
CA GLY A 45 -7.97 37.01 -14.56
C GLY A 45 -9.02 37.42 -13.53
N ILE A 46 -10.03 36.56 -13.32
CA ILE A 46 -11.08 36.80 -12.31
C ILE A 46 -10.48 36.91 -10.90
N ILE A 47 -9.55 36.02 -10.53
CA ILE A 47 -8.89 36.06 -9.22
C ILE A 47 -8.15 37.39 -9.03
N LYS A 48 -7.44 37.85 -10.07
CA LYS A 48 -6.71 39.12 -10.03
C LYS A 48 -7.65 40.30 -9.79
N ASP A 49 -8.79 40.33 -10.47
CA ASP A 49 -9.78 41.40 -10.32
C ASP A 49 -10.45 41.39 -8.92
N GLU A 50 -10.69 40.21 -8.34
CA GLU A 50 -11.27 40.08 -6.99
C GLU A 50 -10.26 40.41 -5.88
N LEU A 51 -8.97 40.12 -6.06
CA LEU A 51 -7.93 40.51 -5.10
C LEU A 51 -7.77 42.03 -4.98
N VAL A 52 -8.13 42.80 -6.02
CA VAL A 52 -8.19 44.27 -5.94
C VAL A 52 -9.32 44.72 -4.99
N LYS A 53 -10.45 44.00 -4.98
CA LYS A 53 -11.61 44.31 -4.12
C LYS A 53 -11.40 43.85 -2.68
N TYR A 54 -10.70 42.74 -2.49
CA TYR A 54 -10.50 42.09 -1.19
C TYR A 54 -9.01 41.82 -0.89
N PRO A 55 -8.21 42.87 -0.60
CA PRO A 55 -6.75 42.74 -0.45
C PRO A 55 -6.30 41.95 0.78
N SER A 56 -7.18 41.73 1.76
CA SER A 56 -6.91 40.93 2.96
C SER A 56 -7.10 39.42 2.76
N VAL A 57 -7.58 38.99 1.59
CA VAL A 57 -7.84 37.59 1.26
C VAL A 57 -6.64 37.02 0.49
N ASN A 58 -6.18 35.85 0.91
CA ASN A 58 -5.18 35.07 0.21
C ASN A 58 -5.87 33.96 -0.60
N ILE A 59 -5.66 33.96 -1.92
CA ILE A 59 -6.25 32.96 -2.82
C ILE A 59 -5.14 32.11 -3.42
N ARG A 60 -5.23 30.78 -3.23
CA ARG A 60 -4.36 29.79 -3.86
C ARG A 60 -5.13 29.02 -4.93
N LEU A 61 -4.75 29.19 -6.19
CA LEU A 61 -5.22 28.38 -7.30
C LEU A 61 -4.37 27.10 -7.39
N LEU A 62 -5.01 25.94 -7.32
CA LEU A 62 -4.37 24.65 -7.58
C LEU A 62 -4.42 24.33 -9.07
N ASP A 63 -3.58 23.38 -9.49
CA ASP A 63 -3.72 22.77 -10.81
C ASP A 63 -5.10 22.11 -10.94
N HIS A 64 -5.65 22.16 -12.16
CA HIS A 64 -6.84 21.39 -12.50
C HIS A 64 -6.60 19.89 -12.35
N ILE A 65 -7.66 19.11 -12.21
CA ILE A 65 -7.52 17.66 -11.98
C ILE A 65 -6.74 16.98 -13.12
N GLY A 66 -6.99 17.35 -14.37
CA GLY A 66 -6.23 16.82 -15.51
C GLY A 66 -6.40 15.30 -15.67
N ASP A 67 -5.30 14.63 -16.01
CA ASP A 67 -5.17 13.18 -16.20
C ASP A 67 -4.77 12.42 -14.92
N ASP A 68 -5.21 12.92 -13.75
CA ASP A 68 -4.98 12.27 -12.46
C ASP A 68 -5.45 10.80 -12.50
N GLY A 69 -4.57 9.87 -12.12
CA GLY A 69 -4.84 8.43 -12.17
C GLY A 69 -6.09 8.00 -11.38
N ARG A 70 -6.52 8.77 -10.38
CA ARG A 70 -7.77 8.49 -9.65
C ARG A 70 -9.01 8.71 -10.51
N ILE A 71 -8.96 9.57 -11.52
CA ILE A 71 -10.04 9.71 -12.50
C ILE A 71 -10.11 8.46 -13.39
N THR A 72 -8.96 7.92 -13.79
CA THR A 72 -8.91 6.65 -14.52
C THR A 72 -9.58 5.53 -13.73
N ASP A 73 -9.33 5.46 -12.41
CA ASP A 73 -10.00 4.49 -11.54
C ASP A 73 -11.53 4.70 -11.54
N ILE A 74 -12.01 5.93 -11.40
CA ILE A 74 -13.46 6.25 -11.45
C ILE A 74 -14.07 5.87 -12.81
N LEU A 75 -13.36 6.15 -13.91
CA LEU A 75 -13.80 5.80 -15.25
C LEU A 75 -13.85 4.28 -15.44
N ALA A 76 -12.81 3.57 -14.97
CA ALA A 76 -12.76 2.12 -14.99
C ALA A 76 -13.91 1.52 -14.18
N ASP A 77 -14.14 1.99 -12.94
CA ASP A 77 -15.25 1.55 -12.08
C ASP A 77 -16.61 1.77 -12.73
N LYS A 78 -16.80 2.93 -13.39
CA LYS A 78 -18.05 3.26 -14.08
C LYS A 78 -18.27 2.39 -15.31
N ILE A 79 -17.22 2.10 -16.07
CA ILE A 79 -17.27 1.16 -17.20
C ILE A 79 -17.60 -0.23 -16.68
N MET A 80 -16.85 -0.73 -15.68
CA MET A 80 -17.05 -2.05 -15.11
C MET A 80 -18.46 -2.22 -14.53
N SER A 81 -18.97 -1.21 -13.83
CA SER A 81 -20.34 -1.21 -13.29
C SER A 81 -21.39 -1.22 -14.41
N SER A 82 -21.16 -0.50 -15.51
CA SER A 82 -22.06 -0.52 -16.67
C SER A 82 -22.06 -1.86 -17.43
N LEU A 83 -20.95 -2.61 -17.37
CA LEU A 83 -20.87 -3.96 -17.92
C LEU A 83 -21.65 -4.96 -17.06
N SER A 84 -21.69 -4.75 -15.74
CA SER A 84 -22.50 -5.52 -14.79
C SER A 84 -24.01 -5.30 -14.98
N ASP A 85 -24.43 -4.06 -15.25
CA ASP A 85 -25.86 -3.71 -15.36
C ASP A 85 -26.49 -4.10 -16.71
N ASN A 86 -25.69 -4.26 -17.78
CA ASN A 86 -26.17 -4.53 -19.14
C ASN A 86 -25.93 -5.97 -19.65
N GLY A 87 -25.68 -6.95 -18.75
CA GLY A 87 -25.54 -8.35 -19.15
C GLY A 87 -24.32 -8.65 -20.03
N PHE A 88 -23.27 -7.82 -19.93
CA PHE A 88 -21.94 -8.11 -20.50
C PHE A 88 -21.04 -8.91 -19.54
N THR A 89 -21.53 -9.22 -18.33
CA THR A 89 -20.94 -10.26 -17.52
C THR A 89 -21.30 -11.61 -18.13
N ASN A 90 -20.30 -12.36 -18.55
CA ASN A 90 -20.43 -13.80 -18.54
C ASN A 90 -20.75 -14.17 -17.09
N ASP A 91 -22.03 -14.36 -16.77
CA ASP A 91 -22.53 -14.95 -15.51
C ASP A 91 -22.10 -16.42 -15.41
N VAL A 92 -20.81 -16.68 -15.61
CA VAL A 92 -20.18 -17.95 -15.29
C VAL A 92 -20.00 -17.89 -13.78
N LYS A 93 -20.96 -18.48 -13.08
CA LYS A 93 -20.84 -18.77 -11.66
C LYS A 93 -19.76 -19.84 -11.50
N ILE A 94 -18.49 -19.45 -11.58
CA ILE A 94 -17.35 -20.32 -11.29
C ILE A 94 -17.45 -20.66 -9.81
N THR A 95 -17.65 -21.93 -9.49
CA THR A 95 -17.75 -22.42 -8.11
C THR A 95 -16.49 -23.12 -7.63
N ASP A 96 -15.57 -23.43 -8.53
CA ASP A 96 -14.31 -24.08 -8.21
C ASP A 96 -13.28 -23.04 -7.70
N PRO A 97 -12.71 -23.19 -6.48
CA PRO A 97 -11.78 -22.23 -5.91
C PRO A 97 -10.52 -21.98 -6.74
N ASP A 98 -9.98 -22.99 -7.41
CA ASP A 98 -8.76 -22.87 -8.21
C ASP A 98 -9.05 -22.11 -9.51
N GLU A 99 -10.20 -22.36 -10.14
CA GLU A 99 -10.65 -21.61 -11.31
C GLU A 99 -11.00 -20.15 -10.98
N ILE A 100 -11.56 -19.88 -9.79
CA ILE A 100 -11.78 -18.49 -9.31
C ILE A 100 -10.44 -17.76 -9.14
N GLU A 101 -9.42 -18.41 -8.54
CA GLU A 101 -8.10 -17.79 -8.37
C GLU A 101 -7.43 -17.51 -9.72
N LYS A 102 -7.45 -18.49 -10.64
CA LYS A 102 -6.88 -18.32 -11.99
C LYS A 102 -7.55 -17.19 -12.75
N GLU A 103 -8.88 -17.13 -12.73
CA GLU A 103 -9.62 -16.07 -13.42
C GLU A 103 -9.35 -14.70 -12.79
N SER A 104 -9.26 -14.64 -11.46
CA SER A 104 -8.87 -13.40 -10.75
C SER A 104 -7.49 -12.91 -11.21
N PHE A 105 -6.50 -13.80 -11.32
CA PHE A 105 -5.18 -13.42 -11.81
C PHE A 105 -5.18 -13.01 -13.28
N ARG A 106 -5.95 -13.68 -14.13
CA ARG A 106 -6.12 -13.28 -15.53
C ARG A 106 -6.67 -11.85 -15.66
N ILE A 107 -7.67 -11.50 -14.85
CA ILE A 107 -8.24 -10.15 -14.82
C ILE A 107 -7.19 -9.13 -14.36
N ILE A 108 -6.42 -9.43 -13.31
CA ILE A 108 -5.37 -8.55 -12.81
C ILE A 108 -4.27 -8.34 -13.87
N GLU A 109 -3.83 -9.41 -14.53
CA GLU A 109 -2.83 -9.36 -15.62
C GLU A 109 -3.28 -8.55 -16.82
N ALA A 110 -4.59 -8.57 -17.13
CA ALA A 110 -5.14 -7.76 -18.22
C ALA A 110 -5.27 -6.27 -17.85
N ALA A 111 -5.42 -5.95 -16.56
CA ALA A 111 -5.69 -4.59 -16.10
C ALA A 111 -4.45 -3.81 -15.64
N VAL A 112 -3.36 -4.51 -15.33
CA VAL A 112 -2.13 -3.90 -14.78
C VAL A 112 -0.94 -4.21 -15.68
N ASP A 113 -0.18 -3.17 -16.01
CA ASP A 113 1.10 -3.33 -16.69
C ASP A 113 2.18 -3.76 -15.68
N PHE A 114 2.60 -5.02 -15.76
CA PHE A 114 3.71 -5.57 -15.00
C PHE A 114 5.05 -5.50 -15.76
N SER A 115 5.06 -4.93 -16.97
CA SER A 115 6.28 -4.82 -17.76
C SER A 115 7.34 -4.00 -16.98
N GLY A 116 8.55 -4.55 -16.91
CA GLY A 116 9.63 -3.97 -16.10
C GLY A 116 9.73 -4.48 -14.66
N MET A 117 8.81 -5.34 -14.19
CA MET A 117 8.98 -6.07 -12.94
C MET A 117 9.74 -7.40 -13.16
N SER A 118 10.54 -7.82 -12.18
CA SER A 118 11.04 -9.20 -12.16
C SER A 118 9.89 -10.17 -11.90
N SER A 119 10.02 -11.43 -12.32
CA SER A 119 8.97 -12.44 -12.09
C SER A 119 8.63 -12.62 -10.61
N SER A 120 9.62 -12.50 -9.71
CA SER A 120 9.41 -12.56 -8.27
C SER A 120 8.66 -11.34 -7.74
N LYS A 121 8.98 -10.14 -8.23
CA LYS A 121 8.26 -8.90 -7.88
C LYS A 121 6.82 -8.94 -8.40
N GLU A 122 6.62 -9.37 -9.64
CA GLU A 122 5.29 -9.53 -10.24
C GLU A 122 4.43 -10.48 -9.40
N ALA A 123 4.95 -11.66 -9.02
CA ALA A 123 4.21 -12.63 -8.22
C ALA A 123 3.76 -12.06 -6.86
N VAL A 124 4.62 -11.27 -6.20
CA VAL A 124 4.29 -10.62 -4.92
C VAL A 124 3.23 -9.53 -5.13
N VAL A 125 3.43 -8.62 -6.09
CA VAL A 125 2.50 -7.50 -6.36
C VAL A 125 1.12 -8.02 -6.77
N LYS A 126 1.07 -9.02 -7.65
CA LYS A 126 -0.19 -9.66 -8.11
C LYS A 126 -0.96 -10.27 -6.94
N ARG A 127 -0.26 -10.94 -6.01
CA ARG A 127 -0.89 -11.50 -4.80
C ARG A 127 -1.41 -10.41 -3.87
N MET A 128 -0.69 -9.28 -3.73
CA MET A 128 -1.13 -8.12 -2.94
C MET A 128 -2.40 -7.49 -3.52
N ILE A 129 -2.45 -7.29 -4.85
CA ILE A 129 -3.63 -6.77 -5.58
C ILE A 129 -4.82 -7.71 -5.41
N HIS A 130 -4.61 -9.02 -5.59
CA HIS A 130 -5.69 -10.01 -5.42
C HIS A 130 -6.29 -9.98 -4.01
N ALA A 131 -5.44 -9.89 -2.98
CA ALA A 131 -5.90 -9.87 -1.59
C ALA A 131 -6.61 -8.58 -1.17
N SER A 132 -6.37 -7.46 -1.87
CA SER A 132 -7.02 -6.17 -1.58
C SER A 132 -8.20 -5.88 -2.50
N GLY A 133 -8.25 -6.48 -3.69
CA GLY A 133 -9.16 -6.08 -4.77
C GLY A 133 -8.83 -4.69 -5.35
N ASP A 134 -7.60 -4.18 -5.13
CA ASP A 134 -7.22 -2.82 -5.48
C ASP A 134 -6.08 -2.80 -6.52
N LEU A 135 -6.44 -2.57 -7.78
CA LEU A 135 -5.51 -2.52 -8.91
C LEU A 135 -4.49 -1.39 -8.79
N SER A 136 -4.85 -0.28 -8.14
CA SER A 136 -3.96 0.88 -7.99
C SER A 136 -2.71 0.57 -7.14
N LEU A 137 -2.69 -0.55 -6.40
CA LEU A 137 -1.51 -0.99 -5.66
C LEU A 137 -0.31 -1.22 -6.57
N ALA A 138 -0.51 -1.57 -7.85
CA ALA A 138 0.57 -1.81 -8.80
C ALA A 138 1.58 -0.64 -8.86
N GLY A 139 1.09 0.60 -8.84
CA GLY A 139 1.93 1.81 -8.86
C GLY A 139 2.44 2.25 -7.48
N LEU A 140 1.92 1.67 -6.40
CA LEU A 140 2.23 2.06 -5.02
C LEU A 140 3.20 1.11 -4.31
N VAL A 141 3.29 -0.15 -4.76
CA VAL A 141 4.19 -1.14 -4.15
C VAL A 141 5.65 -0.74 -4.40
N TYR A 142 6.39 -0.63 -3.32
CA TYR A 142 7.83 -0.47 -3.32
C TYR A 142 8.49 -1.76 -2.86
N VAL A 143 9.53 -2.17 -3.56
CA VAL A 143 10.39 -3.31 -3.21
C VAL A 143 11.82 -2.83 -3.35
N SER A 144 12.59 -2.86 -2.26
CA SER A 144 14.02 -2.51 -2.34
C SER A 144 14.80 -3.61 -3.08
N ASP A 145 15.95 -3.24 -3.63
CA ASP A 145 16.77 -4.16 -4.41
C ASP A 145 17.16 -5.40 -3.58
N GLY A 146 16.97 -6.59 -4.16
CA GLY A 146 17.31 -7.87 -3.52
C GLY A 146 16.43 -8.27 -2.33
N ALA A 147 15.40 -7.49 -1.96
CA ALA A 147 14.58 -7.74 -0.78
C ALA A 147 13.85 -9.10 -0.82
N ILE A 148 13.25 -9.44 -1.96
CA ILE A 148 12.52 -10.70 -2.12
C ILE A 148 13.48 -11.88 -1.99
N ASP A 149 14.65 -11.81 -2.62
CA ASP A 149 15.65 -12.87 -2.55
C ASP A 149 16.22 -13.03 -1.13
N ALA A 150 16.41 -11.92 -0.40
CA ALA A 150 16.81 -11.94 1.00
C ALA A 150 15.75 -12.64 1.88
N GLY A 151 14.48 -12.33 1.66
CA GLY A 151 13.35 -13.00 2.32
C GLY A 151 13.30 -14.51 2.02
N ILE A 152 13.44 -14.89 0.76
CA ILE A 152 13.48 -16.30 0.33
C ILE A 152 14.63 -17.05 1.03
N ARG A 153 15.84 -16.47 1.05
CA ARG A 153 17.00 -17.08 1.73
C ARG A 153 16.75 -17.25 3.23
N ALA A 154 16.23 -16.23 3.90
CA ALA A 154 15.94 -16.29 5.32
C ALA A 154 14.88 -17.36 5.66
N ILE A 155 13.81 -17.43 4.88
CA ILE A 155 12.75 -18.43 5.02
C ILE A 155 13.35 -19.85 4.93
N ARG A 156 14.18 -20.12 3.91
CA ARG A 156 14.85 -21.41 3.74
C ARG A 156 15.78 -21.78 4.89
N ASN A 157 16.37 -20.78 5.54
CA ASN A 157 17.23 -20.96 6.73
C ASN A 157 16.42 -21.04 8.04
N SER A 158 15.11 -21.34 7.95
CA SER A 158 14.24 -21.50 9.12
C SER A 158 14.15 -20.23 10.00
N CYS A 159 14.26 -19.04 9.40
CA CYS A 159 14.16 -17.79 10.15
C CYS A 159 12.82 -17.68 10.89
N ARG A 160 12.79 -16.79 11.88
CA ARG A 160 11.54 -16.39 12.55
C ARG A 160 10.73 -15.48 11.63
N ILE A 161 9.42 -15.52 11.78
CA ILE A 161 8.50 -14.55 11.17
C ILE A 161 7.84 -13.77 12.29
N ILE A 162 8.17 -12.49 12.43
CA ILE A 162 7.69 -11.63 13.52
C ILE A 162 6.58 -10.74 12.99
N THR A 163 5.45 -10.67 13.69
CA THR A 163 4.29 -9.87 13.25
C THR A 163 3.85 -8.83 14.28
N ASP A 164 3.28 -7.72 13.82
CA ASP A 164 2.80 -6.64 14.68
C ASP A 164 1.45 -6.92 15.36
N VAL A 165 0.55 -7.64 14.68
CA VAL A 165 -0.80 -7.96 15.18
C VAL A 165 -1.19 -9.42 14.92
N HIS A 166 -2.16 -9.93 15.69
CA HIS A 166 -2.63 -11.31 15.61
C HIS A 166 -3.20 -11.68 14.24
N MET A 167 -3.92 -10.76 13.59
CA MET A 167 -4.51 -10.99 12.26
C MET A 167 -3.45 -11.32 11.20
N VAL A 168 -2.28 -10.68 11.26
CA VAL A 168 -1.15 -10.98 10.37
C VAL A 168 -0.58 -12.36 10.68
N ALA A 169 -0.36 -12.66 11.97
CA ALA A 169 0.15 -13.97 12.40
C ALA A 169 -0.72 -15.13 11.92
N THR A 170 -2.04 -14.99 12.06
CA THR A 170 -3.02 -16.02 11.69
C THR A 170 -3.17 -16.19 10.18
N GLY A 171 -2.95 -15.13 9.40
CA GLY A 171 -3.02 -15.19 7.93
C GLY A 171 -1.80 -15.84 7.27
N ILE A 172 -0.66 -15.95 7.97
CA ILE A 172 0.53 -16.60 7.42
C ILE A 172 0.29 -18.11 7.27
N ASN A 173 0.54 -18.64 6.08
CA ASN A 173 0.24 -20.02 5.72
C ASN A 173 1.11 -21.00 6.55
N LYS A 174 0.44 -21.83 7.37
CA LYS A 174 1.09 -22.79 8.28
C LYS A 174 1.75 -23.97 7.58
N GLU A 175 1.23 -24.39 6.43
CA GLU A 175 1.81 -25.49 5.66
C GLU A 175 3.13 -25.06 5.05
N LEU A 176 3.17 -23.86 4.46
CA LEU A 176 4.40 -23.31 3.87
C LEU A 176 5.48 -23.02 4.92
N THR A 177 5.11 -22.48 6.08
CA THR A 177 6.07 -22.29 7.18
C THR A 177 6.55 -23.62 7.76
N GLY A 178 5.70 -24.65 7.74
CA GLY A 178 6.04 -26.01 8.16
C GLY A 178 7.13 -26.66 7.29
N ILE A 179 7.15 -26.38 5.98
CA ILE A 179 8.16 -26.92 5.03
C ILE A 179 9.58 -26.54 5.46
N PHE A 180 9.79 -25.31 5.92
CA PHE A 180 11.10 -24.81 6.33
C PHE A 180 11.28 -24.68 7.85
N GLY A 181 10.27 -25.04 8.65
CA GLY A 181 10.32 -24.92 10.11
C GLY A 181 10.32 -23.49 10.64
N ASN A 182 9.78 -22.52 9.87
CA ASN A 182 9.70 -21.13 10.32
C ASN A 182 8.72 -21.00 11.50
N LYS A 183 9.08 -20.19 12.50
CA LYS A 183 8.20 -19.90 13.65
C LYS A 183 7.58 -18.51 13.51
N VAL A 184 6.25 -18.46 13.46
CA VAL A 184 5.49 -17.20 13.49
C VAL A 184 5.34 -16.73 14.95
N ILE A 185 5.71 -15.48 15.23
CA ILE A 185 5.72 -14.91 16.58
C ILE A 185 4.99 -13.57 16.59
N CYS A 186 3.98 -13.45 17.44
CA CYS A 186 3.26 -12.23 17.72
C CYS A 186 3.11 -12.08 19.23
N LYS A 187 3.43 -10.90 19.78
CA LYS A 187 3.34 -10.62 21.22
C LYS A 187 2.20 -9.67 21.59
N ILE A 188 1.40 -9.21 20.63
CA ILE A 188 0.44 -8.13 20.87
C ILE A 188 -0.58 -8.42 22.00
N ASP A 189 -0.92 -9.69 22.19
CA ASP A 189 -1.91 -10.16 23.18
C ASP A 189 -1.27 -10.68 24.48
N ASP A 190 0.07 -10.59 24.61
CA ASP A 190 0.74 -10.97 25.86
C ASP A 190 0.32 -9.99 26.97
N PRO A 191 -0.24 -10.47 28.10
CA PRO A 191 -0.71 -9.60 29.19
C PRO A 191 0.34 -8.61 29.71
N VAL A 192 1.62 -8.98 29.65
CA VAL A 192 2.74 -8.12 30.09
C VAL A 192 2.89 -6.88 29.19
N ILE A 193 2.50 -6.99 27.91
CA ILE A 193 2.58 -5.89 26.94
C ILE A 193 1.56 -4.81 27.28
N GLU A 194 0.37 -5.18 27.71
CA GLU A 194 -0.64 -4.20 28.10
C GLU A 194 -0.15 -3.33 29.26
N THR A 195 0.37 -3.95 30.32
CA THR A 195 0.94 -3.25 31.48
C THR A 195 2.08 -2.33 31.06
N LYS A 196 3.08 -2.86 30.33
CA LYS A 196 4.23 -2.07 29.87
C LYS A 196 3.83 -0.91 28.93
N SER A 197 2.79 -1.09 28.12
CA SER A 197 2.28 -0.04 27.22
C SER A 197 1.73 1.16 27.98
N LYS A 198 1.00 0.91 29.08
CA LYS A 198 0.48 1.93 29.98
C LYS A 198 1.62 2.66 30.69
N ASP A 199 2.56 1.91 31.26
CA ASP A 199 3.69 2.48 32.02
C ASP A 199 4.58 3.38 31.15
N LYS A 200 4.88 2.94 29.92
CA LYS A 200 5.76 3.65 28.98
C LYS A 200 5.03 4.67 28.09
N ARG A 201 3.69 4.77 28.20
CA ARG A 201 2.82 5.59 27.34
C ARG A 201 3.10 5.40 25.84
N LYS A 202 3.33 4.15 25.44
CA LYS A 202 3.53 3.75 24.04
C LYS A 202 2.41 2.80 23.63
N THR A 203 2.20 2.62 22.32
CA THR A 203 1.21 1.65 21.83
C THR A 203 1.61 0.22 22.17
N ARG A 204 0.62 -0.67 22.29
CA ARG A 204 0.88 -2.10 22.50
C ARG A 204 1.75 -2.69 21.39
N SER A 205 1.52 -2.31 20.14
CA SER A 205 2.30 -2.82 19.00
C SER A 205 3.76 -2.37 19.03
N ALA A 206 4.05 -1.12 19.43
CA ALA A 206 5.42 -0.67 19.64
C ALA A 206 6.11 -1.46 20.76
N ILE A 207 5.45 -1.60 21.93
CA ILE A 207 6.02 -2.36 23.05
C ILE A 207 6.20 -3.84 22.70
N ALA A 208 5.24 -4.47 22.02
CA ALA A 208 5.35 -5.85 21.56
C ALA A 208 6.54 -6.05 20.63
N MET A 209 6.76 -5.11 19.70
CA MET A 209 7.91 -5.14 18.80
C MET A 209 9.23 -4.96 19.56
N ARG A 210 9.29 -4.01 20.51
CA ARG A 210 10.47 -3.78 21.38
C ARG A 210 10.86 -5.03 22.18
N GLU A 211 9.86 -5.74 22.71
CA GLU A 211 10.05 -6.98 23.46
C GLU A 211 10.49 -8.18 22.59
N LEU A 212 10.54 -7.99 21.27
CA LEU A 212 11.08 -8.95 20.30
C LEU A 212 12.45 -8.55 19.75
N SER A 213 13.04 -7.42 20.17
CA SER A 213 14.39 -6.95 19.77
C SER A 213 15.44 -8.06 19.69
N GLY A 214 15.61 -8.83 20.78
CA GLY A 214 16.57 -9.95 20.84
C GLY A 214 16.23 -11.18 19.97
N LYS A 215 15.08 -11.17 19.30
CA LYS A 215 14.61 -12.22 18.39
C LYS A 215 14.55 -11.76 16.92
N ILE A 216 14.78 -10.47 16.63
CA ILE A 216 14.77 -9.93 15.26
C ILE A 216 15.85 -10.63 14.46
N GLY A 217 17.13 -10.32 14.67
CA GLY A 217 18.22 -11.01 13.97
C GLY A 217 17.92 -11.13 12.46
N ASP A 218 18.08 -12.30 11.88
CA ASP A 218 17.78 -12.61 10.47
C ASP A 218 16.29 -12.89 10.18
N ALA A 219 15.37 -12.45 11.03
CA ALA A 219 13.93 -12.68 10.85
C ALA A 219 13.36 -11.97 9.62
N VAL A 220 12.20 -12.47 9.17
CA VAL A 220 11.27 -11.72 8.33
C VAL A 220 10.28 -11.01 9.26
N VAL A 221 10.24 -9.69 9.23
CA VAL A 221 9.33 -8.88 10.05
C VAL A 221 8.17 -8.40 9.18
N VAL A 222 6.93 -8.69 9.58
CA VAL A 222 5.71 -8.42 8.81
C VAL A 222 4.79 -7.51 9.63
N ILE A 223 4.69 -6.24 9.21
CA ILE A 223 3.92 -5.20 9.89
C ILE A 223 2.77 -4.78 8.98
N GLY A 224 1.56 -5.26 9.30
CA GLY A 224 0.38 -5.03 8.46
C GLY A 224 -0.56 -3.95 8.97
N ASN A 225 -0.48 -3.57 10.25
CA ASN A 225 -1.49 -2.71 10.85
C ASN A 225 -0.92 -1.47 11.54
N ALA A 226 0.10 -1.59 12.38
CA ALA A 226 0.51 -0.54 13.28
C ALA A 226 1.72 0.28 12.77
N PRO A 227 1.55 1.56 12.37
CA PRO A 227 2.68 2.42 12.02
C PRO A 227 3.70 2.56 13.16
N THR A 228 3.21 2.58 14.40
CA THR A 228 4.05 2.68 15.60
C THR A 228 4.94 1.45 15.81
N ALA A 229 4.54 0.25 15.36
CA ALA A 229 5.43 -0.90 15.37
C ALA A 229 6.57 -0.76 14.35
N LEU A 230 6.28 -0.16 13.19
CA LEU A 230 7.27 0.06 12.15
C LEU A 230 8.27 1.15 12.56
N PHE A 231 7.82 2.25 13.15
CA PHE A 231 8.72 3.25 13.75
C PHE A 231 9.60 2.63 14.83
N GLU A 232 9.01 1.86 15.76
CA GLU A 232 9.79 1.23 16.84
C GLU A 232 10.83 0.25 16.29
N LEU A 233 10.55 -0.48 15.20
CA LEU A 233 11.51 -1.33 14.52
C LEU A 233 12.71 -0.52 13.98
N ILE A 234 12.43 0.60 13.30
CA ILE A 234 13.47 1.47 12.74
C ILE A 234 14.32 2.09 13.86
N ASP A 235 13.68 2.54 14.96
CA ASP A 235 14.37 3.07 16.14
C ASP A 235 15.31 2.02 16.74
N MET A 236 14.81 0.79 16.95
CA MET A 236 15.61 -0.31 17.48
C MET A 236 16.84 -0.62 16.62
N ILE A 237 16.69 -0.60 15.30
CA ILE A 237 17.81 -0.87 14.39
C ILE A 237 18.83 0.26 14.48
N SER A 238 18.37 1.50 14.57
CA SER A 238 19.24 2.67 14.79
C SER A 238 19.96 2.62 16.15
N GLU A 239 19.36 1.98 17.15
CA GLU A 239 19.95 1.69 18.47
C GLU A 239 20.92 0.49 18.46
N GLY A 240 21.14 -0.17 17.32
CA GLY A 240 22.08 -1.28 17.15
C GLY A 240 21.48 -2.68 17.26
N VAL A 241 20.14 -2.81 17.28
CA VAL A 241 19.51 -4.13 17.10
C VAL A 241 19.84 -4.67 15.71
N LYS A 242 20.23 -5.94 15.63
CA LYS A 242 20.58 -6.60 14.37
C LYS A 242 19.42 -6.50 13.36
N GLU A 243 19.75 -6.06 12.14
CA GLU A 243 18.80 -5.86 11.06
C GLU A 243 18.09 -7.17 10.63
N PRO A 244 16.76 -7.14 10.41
CA PRO A 244 16.01 -8.25 9.83
C PRO A 244 16.45 -8.54 8.40
N ALA A 245 16.27 -9.78 7.95
CA ALA A 245 16.54 -10.16 6.58
C ALA A 245 15.56 -9.52 5.58
N LEU A 246 14.32 -9.26 6.02
CA LEU A 246 13.29 -8.58 5.25
C LEU A 246 12.27 -7.92 6.17
N VAL A 247 11.86 -6.70 5.83
CA VAL A 247 10.70 -6.02 6.43
C VAL A 247 9.58 -5.88 5.41
N ILE A 248 8.45 -6.52 5.66
CA ILE A 248 7.18 -6.25 4.95
C ILE A 248 6.43 -5.21 5.77
N GLY A 249 6.64 -3.95 5.48
CA GLY A 249 6.06 -2.82 6.21
C GLY A 249 4.92 -2.20 5.43
N THR A 250 3.70 -2.69 5.64
CA THR A 250 2.50 -2.19 4.98
C THR A 250 1.40 -1.77 5.97
N PRO A 251 1.70 -1.05 7.08
CA PRO A 251 0.65 -0.56 7.96
C PRO A 251 -0.31 0.37 7.19
N VAL A 252 -1.60 0.21 7.46
CA VAL A 252 -2.67 1.07 6.95
C VAL A 252 -2.97 2.18 7.95
N GLY A 253 -3.39 3.35 7.46
CA GLY A 253 -3.95 4.37 8.32
C GLY A 253 -3.75 5.79 7.79
N PHE A 254 -4.46 6.72 8.40
CA PHE A 254 -4.41 8.15 8.06
C PHE A 254 -3.48 8.94 8.98
N VAL A 255 -2.92 8.30 10.02
CA VAL A 255 -2.01 8.95 10.98
C VAL A 255 -0.74 8.11 11.08
N GLY A 256 0.38 8.67 10.65
CA GLY A 256 1.72 8.07 10.78
C GLY A 256 2.03 6.92 9.82
N ALA A 257 1.05 6.36 9.10
CA ALA A 257 1.27 5.21 8.22
C ALA A 257 2.12 5.56 7.00
N ALA A 258 1.83 6.68 6.34
CA ALA A 258 2.59 7.14 5.19
C ALA A 258 4.03 7.46 5.59
N GLU A 259 4.20 8.16 6.71
CA GLU A 259 5.47 8.58 7.27
C GLU A 259 6.32 7.40 7.72
N ALA A 260 5.73 6.41 8.40
CA ALA A 260 6.44 5.20 8.83
C ALA A 260 6.96 4.39 7.65
N LYS A 261 6.15 4.26 6.59
CA LYS A 261 6.53 3.54 5.37
C LYS A 261 7.55 4.32 4.58
N GLU A 262 7.45 5.65 4.52
CA GLU A 262 8.47 6.49 3.90
C GLU A 262 9.81 6.40 4.63
N ALA A 263 9.80 6.38 5.96
CA ALA A 263 11.00 6.14 6.76
C ALA A 263 11.62 4.76 6.46
N LEU A 264 10.80 3.71 6.35
CA LEU A 264 11.27 2.38 5.95
C LEU A 264 11.89 2.39 4.54
N MET A 265 11.21 2.98 3.56
CA MET A 265 11.67 3.03 2.17
C MET A 265 12.97 3.83 2.00
N LYS A 266 13.24 4.81 2.88
CA LYS A 266 14.47 5.60 2.91
C LYS A 266 15.58 4.97 3.75
N SER A 267 15.31 3.88 4.48
CA SER A 267 16.30 3.16 5.27
C SER A 267 17.18 2.25 4.40
N SER A 268 18.23 1.67 5.00
CA SER A 268 19.07 0.63 4.37
C SER A 268 18.42 -0.76 4.36
N LEU A 269 17.25 -0.93 4.96
CA LEU A 269 16.65 -2.24 5.17
C LEU A 269 16.09 -2.83 3.88
N SER A 270 16.32 -4.14 3.69
CA SER A 270 15.60 -4.92 2.70
C SER A 270 14.11 -4.88 3.03
N CYS A 271 13.29 -4.28 2.15
CA CYS A 271 11.89 -4.05 2.46
C CYS A 271 10.92 -4.14 1.27
N ILE A 272 9.67 -4.47 1.63
CA ILE A 272 8.49 -4.37 0.77
C ILE A 272 7.51 -3.46 1.49
N SER A 273 7.01 -2.44 0.79
CA SER A 273 6.08 -1.46 1.36
C SER A 273 5.07 -0.98 0.31
N VAL A 274 4.12 -0.15 0.72
CA VAL A 274 3.12 0.49 -0.14
C VAL A 274 3.11 1.99 0.17
N LYS A 275 3.25 2.84 -0.84
CA LYS A 275 3.24 4.30 -0.66
C LYS A 275 1.89 4.82 -0.13
N GLY A 276 1.90 5.96 0.57
CA GLY A 276 0.69 6.64 1.04
C GLY A 276 0.02 5.98 2.25
N THR A 277 -1.30 6.07 2.36
CA THR A 277 -2.08 5.58 3.51
C THR A 277 -2.58 4.13 3.37
N LYS A 278 -2.54 3.57 2.16
CA LYS A 278 -2.98 2.20 1.84
C LYS A 278 -2.06 1.15 2.46
N GLY A 279 -2.60 0.00 2.79
CA GLY A 279 -1.87 -1.07 3.46
C GLY A 279 -2.84 -2.07 4.07
N GLY A 280 -2.41 -2.75 5.13
CA GLY A 280 -3.29 -3.61 5.92
C GLY A 280 -2.71 -5.01 6.10
N SER A 281 -3.32 -5.75 7.02
CA SER A 281 -2.96 -7.13 7.31
C SER A 281 -3.11 -8.04 6.09
N SER A 282 -4.14 -7.85 5.27
CA SER A 282 -4.38 -8.66 4.06
C SER A 282 -3.21 -8.53 3.07
N ILE A 283 -2.77 -7.30 2.81
CA ILE A 283 -1.65 -6.99 1.91
C ILE A 283 -0.34 -7.53 2.48
N ALA A 284 -0.09 -7.36 3.78
CA ALA A 284 1.12 -7.84 4.45
C ALA A 284 1.22 -9.38 4.38
N VAL A 285 0.12 -10.06 4.68
CA VAL A 285 -0.01 -11.52 4.62
C VAL A 285 0.15 -12.02 3.20
N ALA A 286 -0.47 -11.37 2.22
CA ALA A 286 -0.36 -11.70 0.81
C ALA A 286 1.10 -11.66 0.33
N ALA A 287 1.83 -10.59 0.70
CA ALA A 287 3.26 -10.48 0.39
C ALA A 287 4.08 -11.59 1.08
N ALA A 288 3.86 -11.83 2.38
CA ALA A 288 4.58 -12.86 3.12
C ALA A 288 4.33 -14.27 2.55
N ASN A 289 3.08 -14.61 2.25
CA ASN A 289 2.70 -15.90 1.67
C ASN A 289 3.21 -16.07 0.24
N ALA A 290 3.27 -15.00 -0.57
CA ALA A 290 3.89 -15.05 -1.89
C ALA A 290 5.37 -15.39 -1.80
N ILE A 291 6.12 -14.80 -0.86
CA ILE A 291 7.54 -15.11 -0.67
C ILE A 291 7.74 -16.53 -0.14
N LEU A 292 6.90 -16.98 0.80
CA LEU A 292 6.89 -18.37 1.26
C LEU A 292 6.67 -19.34 0.09
N LYS A 293 5.76 -19.03 -0.84
CA LYS A 293 5.50 -19.84 -2.04
C LYS A 293 6.69 -19.82 -3.01
N LEU A 294 7.25 -18.65 -3.29
CA LEU A 294 8.46 -18.53 -4.13
C LEU A 294 9.63 -19.33 -3.54
N ALA A 295 9.74 -19.37 -2.21
CA ALA A 295 10.76 -20.16 -1.54
C ALA A 295 10.65 -21.67 -1.82
N THR A 296 9.44 -22.21 -2.06
CA THR A 296 9.22 -23.63 -2.39
C THR A 296 9.41 -23.97 -3.87
N GLU A 297 9.01 -23.08 -4.79
CA GLU A 297 9.05 -23.31 -6.24
C GLU A 297 10.48 -23.54 -6.76
N ASP A 298 11.44 -22.78 -6.26
CA ASP A 298 12.86 -22.93 -6.54
C ASP A 298 13.45 -24.25 -6.00
N VAL A 299 12.95 -24.76 -4.87
CA VAL A 299 13.40 -26.05 -4.32
C VAL A 299 12.97 -27.19 -5.24
N GLY A 300 11.81 -27.06 -5.90
CA GLY A 300 11.35 -27.98 -6.95
C GLY A 300 12.22 -27.97 -8.20
N ARG A 301 12.72 -26.79 -8.61
CA ARG A 301 13.64 -26.65 -9.76
C ARG A 301 15.02 -27.26 -9.52
N VAL A 302 15.53 -27.20 -8.29
CA VAL A 302 16.81 -27.84 -7.91
C VAL A 302 16.70 -29.37 -7.86
N LYS A 303 15.55 -29.93 -7.46
CA LYS A 303 15.34 -31.38 -7.51
C LYS A 303 15.06 -31.92 -8.93
N GLY A 304 14.42 -31.13 -9.80
CA GLY A 304 14.10 -31.52 -11.18
C GLY A 304 15.27 -31.53 -12.17
N SER A 305 16.39 -30.88 -11.83
CA SER A 305 17.60 -30.84 -12.68
C SER A 305 18.63 -31.95 -12.37
N GLY A 306 18.36 -32.80 -11.37
CA GLY A 306 19.28 -33.85 -10.89
C GLY A 306 18.93 -35.30 -11.29
N SER A 307 17.98 -35.54 -12.18
CA SER A 307 17.62 -36.91 -12.63
C SER A 307 17.57 -37.03 -14.15
N ARG A 308 18.76 -36.93 -14.78
CA ARG A 308 19.06 -37.55 -16.08
C ARG A 308 20.51 -38.01 -16.10
N VAL A 309 20.83 -39.02 -15.30
CA VAL A 309 21.93 -39.96 -15.57
C VAL A 309 21.46 -41.33 -15.09
N LEU A 310 21.69 -42.35 -15.93
CA LEU A 310 21.38 -43.79 -15.79
C LEU A 310 20.09 -44.23 -16.51
N GLY A 311 20.33 -44.78 -17.70
CA GLY A 311 19.39 -45.34 -18.66
C GLY A 311 20.11 -45.47 -20.00
#